data_AF-A0A3S5AHZ8-F1
#
_entry.id   AF-A0A3S5AHZ8-F1
#
_cell.length_a   1.000
_cell.length_b   1.000
_cell.length_c   1.000
_cell.angle_alpha   90.00
_cell.angle_beta   90.00
_cell.angle_gamma   90.00
#
_symmetry.space_group_name_H-M   'P 1'
#
loop_
_entity.id
_entity.type
_entity.pdbx_description
1 polymer ?
#
loop_
_entity_poly.entity_id
_entity_poly.type
_entity_poly.pdbx_seq_one_letter_code
_entity_poly.pdbx_strand_id
1 'polypeptide(L)' 'MLMGEDDIAAMVIDNGSGMCKAGFAGDDAPRAVFP' A
#
# COMPACT_ATOMS: atom_id res chain seq x y z
N MET A 1 -21.94 -12.77 8.52
CA MET A 1 -20.64 -12.23 8.98
C MET A 1 -19.88 -11.86 7.73
N LEU A 2 -20.15 -10.66 7.20
CA LEU A 2 -19.33 -10.04 6.17
C LEU A 2 -18.39 -9.13 6.96
N MET A 3 -17.08 -9.33 6.84
CA MET A 3 -16.12 -8.33 7.36
C MET A 3 -16.49 -7.02 6.68
N GLY A 4 -16.76 -5.97 7.48
CA GLY A 4 -17.25 -4.71 6.93
C GLY A 4 -16.26 -4.18 5.91
N GLU A 5 -16.72 -3.52 4.86
CA GLU A 5 -15.84 -2.90 3.87
C GLU A 5 -14.85 -1.92 4.54
N ASP A 6 -15.21 -1.40 5.73
CA ASP A 6 -14.39 -0.56 6.60
C ASP A 6 -13.17 -1.28 7.23
N ASP A 7 -13.14 -2.62 7.27
CA ASP A 7 -12.00 -3.40 7.76
C ASP A 7 -10.93 -3.62 6.67
N ILE A 8 -11.17 -3.19 5.43
CA ILE A 8 -10.25 -3.35 4.31
C ILE A 8 -9.40 -2.09 4.14
N ALA A 9 -8.14 -2.16 4.57
CA ALA A 9 -7.16 -1.11 4.31
C ALA A 9 -6.65 -1.16 2.86
N ALA A 10 -6.81 -0.07 2.12
CA ALA A 10 -6.32 0.03 0.75
C ALA A 10 -4.78 0.07 0.70
N MET A 11 -4.18 -0.69 -0.21
CA MET A 11 -2.75 -0.66 -0.50
C MET A 11 -2.45 0.21 -1.72
N VAL A 12 -1.33 0.93 -1.68
CA VAL A 12 -0.77 1.68 -2.82
C VAL A 12 0.53 1.02 -3.25
N ILE A 13 0.63 0.72 -4.54
CA ILE A 13 1.82 0.12 -5.17
C ILE A 13 2.30 1.05 -6.29
N ASP A 14 3.51 1.59 -6.12
CA ASP A 14 4.23 2.36 -7.15
C ASP A 14 5.23 1.42 -7.82
N ASN A 15 4.93 0.99 -9.06
CA ASN A 15 5.76 0.06 -9.83
C ASN A 15 6.75 0.81 -10.73
N GLY A 16 7.70 1.52 -10.10
CA GLY A 16 8.80 2.15 -10.80
C GLY A 16 9.77 1.11 -11.36
N SER A 17 10.37 1.38 -12.53
CA SER A 17 11.26 0.45 -13.23
C SER A 17 12.64 0.22 -12.59
N GLY A 18 12.99 0.99 -11.55
CA GLY A 18 14.22 0.78 -10.78
C GLY A 18 14.02 0.75 -9.27
N MET A 19 12.79 0.95 -8.81
CA MET A 19 12.38 0.83 -7.41
C MET A 19 10.87 0.61 -7.37
N CYS A 20 10.42 -0.43 -6.68
CA CYS A 20 9.03 -0.60 -6.32
C CYS A 20 8.79 -0.15 -4.87
N LYS A 21 7.66 0.51 -4.63
CA LYS A 21 7.28 1.02 -3.32
C LYS A 21 5.88 0.54 -2.96
N ALA A 22 5.69 0.17 -1.69
CA ALA A 22 4.41 -0.29 -1.18
C ALA A 22 4.09 0.35 0.19
N GLY A 23 2.82 0.69 0.41
CA GLY A 23 2.32 1.25 1.67
C GLY A 23 0.79 1.21 1.73
N PHE A 24 0.22 1.60 2.87
CA PHE A 24 -1.23 1.77 2.98
C PHE A 24 -1.63 3.18 2.54
N ALA A 25 -2.82 3.32 1.98
CA ALA A 25 -3.35 4.62 1.61
C ALA A 25 -3.48 5.52 2.84
N GLY A 26 -2.97 6.75 2.75
CA GLY A 26 -2.97 7.73 3.84
C GLY A 26 -1.73 7.72 4.73
N ASP A 27 -0.82 6.76 4.59
CA ASP A 27 0.51 6.83 5.22
C ASP A 27 1.33 7.99 4.59
N ASP A 28 2.15 8.66 5.40
CA ASP A 28 3.01 9.77 4.94
C ASP A 28 4.17 9.31 4.02
N ALA A 29 4.50 8.02 4.04
CA ALA A 29 5.62 7.43 3.28
C ALA A 29 5.39 5.93 3.02
N PRO A 30 6.04 5.33 1.99
CA PRO A 30 5.97 3.90 1.76
C PRO A 30 6.60 3.12 2.92
N ARG A 31 5.97 2.01 3.31
CA ARG A 31 6.48 1.12 4.35
C ARG A 31 7.56 0.17 3.84
N ALA A 32 7.52 -0.14 2.54
CA ALA A 32 8.51 -0.97 1.88
C ALA A 32 8.99 -0.30 0.59
N VAL A 33 10.30 -0.35 0.37
CA VAL A 33 10.97 0.10 -0.85
C VAL A 33 12.00 -0.97 -1.21
N PHE A 34 11.97 -1.44 -2.44
CA PHE A 34 12.90 -2.44 -2.96
C PHE A 34 13.30 -2.10 -4.41
N PRO A 35 14.50 -2.53 -4.87
CA PRO A 35 14.91 -2.37 -6.25
C PRO A 35 13.91 -2.95 -7.26
#